data_AF-A0A820D2P8-F1
#
_entry.id   AF-A0A820D2P8-F1
#
_cell.length_a   1.000
_cell.length_b   1.000
_cell.length_c   1.000
_cell.angle_alpha   90.00
_cell.angle_beta   90.00
_cell.angle_gamma   90.00
#
_symmetry.space_group_name_H-M   'P 1'
#
loop_
_entity.id
_entity.type
_entity.pdbx_description
1 polymer ?
#
loop_
_entity_poly.entity_id
_entity_poly.type
_entity_poly.pdbx_seq_one_letter_code
_entity_poly.pdbx_strand_id
1 'polypeptide(L)'
;GRSGNKLRDKWAEGPRSYLGIMIANFPNLFTITGPGSPSVLSNMIPSIEQHVDWIAECLNYIRTHNYNTIEPNLEAENAWANHVNEVSNMTLYPTVKSWYTGANIEGKPRMFMPYAGGLNVYRQKCKEIVADDYQGFSFAKSSSTPSIEAL
;
A
#
# COMPACT_ATOMS: atom_id res chain seq x y z
N GLY A 1 -11.35 3.76 -8.14
CA GLY A 1 -11.65 2.97 -6.94
C GLY A 1 -13.14 2.69 -6.88
N ARG A 2 -13.64 2.19 -5.75
CA ARG A 2 -15.08 1.97 -5.58
C ARG A 2 -15.85 3.27 -5.79
N SER A 3 -17.08 3.16 -6.27
CA SER A 3 -17.99 4.29 -6.49
C SER A 3 -17.41 5.41 -7.36
N GLY A 4 -16.51 5.08 -8.30
CA GLY A 4 -15.94 6.06 -9.24
C GLY A 4 -14.82 6.94 -8.67
N ASN A 5 -14.35 6.68 -7.45
CA ASN A 5 -13.30 7.51 -6.82
C ASN A 5 -12.00 7.53 -7.62
N LYS A 6 -11.45 8.73 -7.88
CA LYS A 6 -10.17 8.90 -8.57
C LYS A 6 -9.01 8.90 -7.58
N LEU A 7 -7.91 8.24 -7.93
CA LEU A 7 -6.75 8.15 -7.05
C LEU A 7 -6.13 9.52 -6.78
N ARG A 8 -6.10 10.39 -7.81
CA ARG A 8 -5.66 11.78 -7.69
C ARG A 8 -6.39 12.54 -6.59
N ASP A 9 -7.71 12.33 -6.49
CA ASP A 9 -8.54 13.06 -5.53
C ASP A 9 -8.32 12.49 -4.11
N LYS A 10 -8.17 11.16 -3.97
CA LYS A 10 -7.78 10.53 -2.70
C LYS A 10 -6.41 11.01 -2.19
N TRP A 11 -5.45 11.24 -3.08
CA TRP A 11 -4.09 11.67 -2.75
C TRP A 11 -3.88 13.19 -2.81
N ALA A 12 -4.95 13.99 -2.84
CA ALA A 12 -4.86 15.45 -2.87
C ALA A 12 -4.06 16.00 -1.67
N GLU A 13 -4.33 15.45 -0.48
CA GLU A 13 -3.65 15.79 0.79
C GLU A 13 -2.40 14.94 1.05
N GLY A 14 -1.90 14.28 0.01
CA GLY A 14 -0.67 13.50 0.04
C GLY A 14 -0.91 12.00 -0.12
N PRO A 15 0.06 11.27 -0.69
CA PRO A 15 -0.14 9.86 -1.01
C PRO A 15 -0.21 9.01 0.26
N ARG A 16 -1.20 8.14 0.30
CA ARG A 16 -1.39 7.12 1.34
C ARG A 16 -1.61 5.77 0.70
N SER A 17 -1.00 4.75 1.29
CA SER A 17 -1.14 3.36 0.91
C SER A 17 -0.87 2.50 2.13
N TYR A 18 -1.34 1.26 2.11
CA TYR A 18 -0.92 0.24 3.05
C TYR A 18 0.32 -0.47 2.49
N LEU A 19 1.41 -0.45 3.27
CA LEU A 19 2.72 -1.03 2.94
C LEU A 19 3.42 -0.41 1.71
N GLY A 20 2.87 0.61 1.05
CA GLY A 20 3.39 1.01 -0.28
C GLY A 20 2.97 0.06 -1.41
N ILE A 21 2.04 -0.86 -1.14
CA ILE A 21 1.61 -1.92 -2.08
C ILE A 21 0.15 -1.73 -2.52
N MET A 22 -0.76 -1.42 -1.61
CA MET A 22 -2.19 -1.31 -1.94
C MET A 22 -2.83 -0.06 -1.33
N ILE A 23 -3.96 0.38 -1.87
CA ILE A 23 -4.62 1.63 -1.46
C ILE A 23 -6.07 1.30 -1.09
N ALA A 24 -6.50 1.73 0.10
CA ALA A 24 -7.86 1.46 0.58
C ALA A 24 -8.87 2.08 -0.39
N ASN A 25 -10.01 1.41 -0.62
CA ASN A 25 -11.04 1.82 -1.60
C ASN A 25 -10.63 1.68 -3.08
N PHE A 26 -9.48 1.06 -3.37
CA PHE A 26 -9.02 0.68 -4.72
C PHE A 26 -8.71 -0.82 -4.76
N PRO A 27 -9.74 -1.68 -4.75
CA PRO A 27 -9.56 -3.12 -4.68
C PRO A 27 -8.77 -3.66 -5.88
N ASN A 28 -7.93 -4.66 -5.63
CA ASN A 28 -7.04 -5.31 -6.60
C ASN A 28 -6.08 -4.35 -7.35
N LEU A 29 -5.92 -3.11 -6.89
CA LEU A 29 -4.88 -2.21 -7.38
C LEU A 29 -3.62 -2.39 -6.54
N PHE A 30 -2.55 -2.83 -7.21
CA PHE A 30 -1.23 -3.00 -6.61
C PHE A 30 -0.24 -1.97 -7.17
N THR A 31 0.71 -1.54 -6.34
CA THR A 31 1.82 -0.67 -6.70
C THR A 31 3.16 -1.31 -6.35
N ILE A 32 4.15 -1.10 -7.20
CA ILE A 32 5.54 -1.48 -6.95
C ILE A 32 6.31 -0.24 -6.50
N THR A 33 7.05 -0.34 -5.39
CA THR A 33 7.84 0.77 -4.82
C THR A 33 7.04 2.06 -4.58
N GLY A 34 5.76 1.92 -4.19
CA GLY A 34 4.85 3.05 -3.96
C GLY A 34 5.16 3.85 -2.69
N PRO A 35 4.51 5.01 -2.50
CA PRO A 35 4.65 5.83 -1.28
C PRO A 35 4.30 5.03 -0.03
N GLY A 36 5.12 5.08 1.00
CA GLY A 36 5.01 4.23 2.20
C GLY A 36 5.81 2.93 2.13
N SER A 37 6.53 2.64 1.04
CA SER A 37 7.53 1.55 0.97
C SER A 37 8.96 2.11 1.06
N PRO A 38 10.00 1.28 1.26
CA PRO A 38 11.40 1.74 1.28
C PRO A 38 11.77 2.48 0.00
N SER A 39 11.29 1.99 -1.15
CA SER A 39 11.42 2.62 -2.47
C SER A 39 12.85 3.16 -2.68
N VAL A 40 12.95 4.45 -2.94
CA VAL A 40 14.15 5.24 -3.24
C VAL A 40 15.15 5.40 -2.09
N LEU A 41 14.84 4.95 -0.87
CA LEU A 41 15.79 4.86 0.24
C LEU A 41 16.57 3.53 0.28
N SER A 42 16.31 2.65 -0.69
CA SER A 42 16.95 1.35 -0.80
C SER A 42 17.53 1.15 -2.20
N ASN A 43 18.34 0.10 -2.39
CA ASN A 43 18.54 -0.42 -3.74
C ASN A 43 17.18 -0.87 -4.27
N MET A 44 16.73 -0.24 -5.35
CA MET A 44 15.37 -0.42 -5.85
C MET A 44 15.12 -1.85 -6.34
N ILE A 45 16.13 -2.55 -6.87
CA ILE A 45 15.96 -3.91 -7.40
C ILE A 45 15.49 -4.89 -6.29
N PRO A 46 16.18 -5.02 -5.14
CA PRO A 46 15.69 -5.82 -4.01
C PRO A 46 14.30 -5.42 -3.47
N SER A 47 13.92 -4.15 -3.58
CA SER A 47 12.59 -3.67 -3.17
C SER A 47 11.51 -4.04 -4.19
N ILE A 48 11.84 -3.98 -5.49
CA ILE A 48 10.97 -4.43 -6.57
C ILE A 48 10.73 -5.92 -6.45
N GLU A 49 11.78 -6.74 -6.33
CA GLU A 49 11.67 -8.20 -6.17
C GLU A 49 10.78 -8.54 -4.97
N GLN A 50 11.02 -7.90 -3.82
CA GLN A 50 10.20 -8.12 -2.64
C GLN A 50 8.71 -7.79 -2.87
N HIS A 51 8.39 -6.67 -3.54
CA HIS A 51 7.01 -6.31 -3.83
C HIS A 51 6.37 -7.31 -4.80
N VAL A 52 7.11 -7.72 -5.84
CA VAL A 52 6.65 -8.69 -6.84
C VAL A 52 6.35 -10.04 -6.16
N ASP A 53 7.25 -10.53 -5.33
CA ASP A 53 7.07 -11.80 -4.61
C ASP A 53 5.86 -11.73 -3.67
N TRP A 54 5.74 -10.65 -2.88
CA TRP A 54 4.60 -10.46 -1.98
C TRP A 54 3.27 -10.41 -2.74
N ILE A 55 3.21 -9.70 -3.87
CA ILE A 55 2.01 -9.61 -4.71
C ILE A 55 1.70 -10.98 -5.33
N ALA A 56 2.70 -11.71 -5.82
CA ALA A 56 2.50 -13.04 -6.40
C ALA A 56 1.95 -14.03 -5.36
N GLU A 57 2.49 -14.02 -4.13
CA GLU A 57 1.99 -14.82 -3.01
C GLU A 57 0.54 -14.43 -2.65
N CYS A 58 0.25 -13.13 -2.58
CA CYS A 58 -1.10 -12.60 -2.32
C CYS A 58 -2.11 -13.03 -3.39
N LEU A 59 -1.76 -12.91 -4.66
CA LEU A 59 -2.61 -13.35 -5.77
C LEU A 59 -2.85 -14.86 -5.72
N ASN A 60 -1.84 -15.65 -5.35
CA ASN A 60 -2.00 -17.07 -5.16
C ASN A 60 -2.96 -17.37 -3.99
N TYR A 61 -2.83 -16.67 -2.86
CA TYR A 61 -3.72 -16.79 -1.71
C TYR A 61 -5.19 -16.48 -2.07
N ILE A 62 -5.44 -15.39 -2.79
CA ILE A 62 -6.78 -15.00 -3.25
C ILE A 62 -7.38 -16.10 -4.13
N ARG A 63 -6.58 -16.65 -5.06
CA ARG A 63 -7.01 -17.72 -5.95
C ARG A 63 -7.31 -19.02 -5.21
N THR A 64 -6.47 -19.45 -4.27
CA THR A 64 -6.66 -20.70 -3.53
C THR A 64 -7.85 -20.66 -2.58
N HIS A 65 -8.18 -19.48 -2.04
CA HIS A 65 -9.30 -19.29 -1.11
C HIS A 65 -10.61 -18.87 -1.80
N ASN A 66 -10.62 -18.80 -3.14
CA ASN A 66 -11.77 -18.40 -3.96
C ASN A 66 -12.30 -17.00 -3.59
N TYR A 67 -11.39 -16.05 -3.35
CA TYR A 67 -11.72 -14.64 -3.23
C TYR A 67 -11.62 -13.95 -4.60
N ASN A 68 -12.39 -12.89 -4.80
CA ASN A 68 -12.37 -12.09 -6.04
C ASN A 68 -11.79 -10.70 -5.83
N THR A 69 -11.79 -10.22 -4.59
CA THR A 69 -11.29 -8.90 -4.23
C THR A 69 -10.44 -8.98 -2.97
N ILE A 70 -9.35 -8.23 -2.98
CA ILE A 70 -8.58 -7.83 -1.81
C ILE A 70 -8.48 -6.31 -1.79
N GLU A 71 -8.58 -5.70 -0.61
CA GLU A 71 -8.22 -4.31 -0.39
C GLU A 71 -7.80 -4.08 1.07
N PRO A 72 -6.91 -3.13 1.37
CA PRO A 72 -6.61 -2.79 2.74
C PRO A 72 -7.76 -2.03 3.38
N ASN A 73 -7.97 -2.28 4.66
CA ASN A 73 -8.90 -1.52 5.49
C ASN A 73 -8.38 -0.09 5.64
N LEU A 74 -9.27 0.89 5.72
CA LEU A 74 -8.88 2.29 5.87
C LEU A 74 -8.06 2.53 7.16
N GLU A 75 -8.40 1.82 8.22
CA GLU A 75 -7.66 1.86 9.48
C GLU A 75 -6.21 1.37 9.31
N ALA A 76 -6.00 0.27 8.59
CA ALA A 76 -4.66 -0.26 8.33
C ALA A 76 -3.81 0.69 7.47
N GLU A 77 -4.39 1.28 6.42
CA GLU A 77 -3.73 2.32 5.62
C GLU A 77 -3.32 3.53 6.47
N ASN A 78 -4.21 4.01 7.35
CA ASN A 78 -3.92 5.15 8.23
C ASN A 78 -2.87 4.81 9.29
N ALA A 79 -2.97 3.64 9.92
CA ALA A 79 -1.99 3.17 10.90
C ALA A 79 -0.60 3.05 10.28
N TRP A 80 -0.51 2.53 9.06
CA TRP A 80 0.75 2.48 8.32
C TRP A 80 1.29 3.86 7.99
N ALA A 81 0.44 4.78 7.53
CA ALA A 81 0.86 6.15 7.25
C ALA A 81 1.40 6.86 8.51
N ASN A 82 0.75 6.64 9.66
CA ASN A 82 1.24 7.15 10.95
C ASN A 82 2.59 6.56 11.31
N HIS A 83 2.75 5.24 11.19
CA HIS A 83 4.03 4.56 11.44
C HIS A 83 5.15 5.07 10.52
N VAL A 84 4.90 5.26 9.23
CA VAL A 84 5.87 5.86 8.29
C VAL A 84 6.30 7.24 8.76
N ASN A 85 5.35 8.09 9.17
CA ASN A 85 5.64 9.42 9.69
C ASN A 85 6.47 9.35 10.99
N GLU A 86 6.08 8.51 11.94
CA GLU A 86 6.79 8.29 13.21
C GLU A 86 8.25 7.89 12.98
N VAL A 87 8.48 6.86 12.16
CA VAL A 87 9.83 6.39 11.82
C VAL A 87 10.64 7.47 11.10
N SER A 88 10.01 8.24 10.21
CA SER A 88 10.70 9.34 9.51
C SER A 88 11.09 10.48 10.45
N ASN A 89 10.27 10.80 11.45
CA ASN A 89 10.51 11.88 12.42
C ASN A 89 11.64 11.57 13.41
N MET A 90 12.07 10.30 13.49
CA MET A 90 13.29 9.90 14.21
C MET A 90 14.58 10.17 13.42
N THR A 91 14.47 10.72 12.20
CA THR A 91 15.58 11.01 11.30
C THR A 91 15.65 12.49 10.96
N LEU A 92 16.70 12.91 10.26
CA LEU A 92 16.81 14.27 9.71
C LEU A 92 16.03 14.46 8.40
N TYR A 93 15.53 13.40 7.77
CA TYR A 93 14.90 13.50 6.44
C TYR A 93 13.75 14.54 6.36
N PRO A 94 12.82 14.61 7.33
CA PRO A 94 11.71 15.56 7.25
C PRO A 94 12.14 17.02 7.44
N THR A 95 13.34 17.27 7.98
CA THR A 95 13.85 18.61 8.27
C THR A 95 14.34 19.36 7.02
N VAL A 96 14.54 18.65 5.91
CA VAL A 96 15.10 19.20 4.67
C VAL A 96 14.07 19.18 3.54
N LYS A 97 13.94 20.32 2.85
CA LYS A 97 13.16 20.42 1.61
C LYS A 97 13.80 19.55 0.53
N SER A 98 13.13 18.48 0.17
CA SER A 98 13.57 17.54 -0.87
C SER A 98 12.39 17.01 -1.67
N TRP A 99 12.65 16.38 -2.82
CA TRP A 99 11.59 15.73 -3.58
C TRP A 99 10.93 14.57 -2.81
N TYR A 100 11.61 13.95 -1.83
CA TYR A 100 11.01 12.97 -0.91
C TYR A 100 9.87 13.55 -0.07
N THR A 101 9.93 14.86 0.18
CA THR A 101 8.94 15.62 0.97
C THR A 101 7.86 16.29 0.11
N GLY A 102 7.87 16.07 -1.21
CA GLY A 102 7.06 16.85 -2.16
C GLY A 102 7.56 18.28 -2.40
N ALA A 103 8.66 18.67 -1.71
CA ALA A 103 9.54 19.85 -1.86
C ALA A 103 9.46 20.62 -3.18
N ASN A 104 9.61 19.84 -4.23
CA ASN A 104 9.86 20.23 -5.61
C ASN A 104 8.62 20.73 -6.37
N ILE A 105 7.42 20.57 -5.81
CA ILE A 105 6.17 21.03 -6.44
C ILE A 105 5.50 22.04 -5.50
N GLU A 106 5.16 23.20 -6.03
CA GLU A 106 4.42 24.24 -5.31
C GLU A 106 2.97 23.80 -5.07
N GLY A 107 2.42 24.13 -3.89
CA GLY A 107 1.06 23.75 -3.51
C GLY A 107 0.86 22.27 -3.17
N LYS A 108 1.90 21.42 -3.26
CA LYS A 108 1.83 20.02 -2.81
C LYS A 108 2.03 19.90 -1.29
N PRO A 109 1.30 18.97 -0.64
CA PRO A 109 1.52 18.63 0.77
C PRO A 109 2.98 18.30 1.05
N ARG A 110 3.48 18.77 2.19
CA ARG A 110 4.83 18.48 2.67
C ARG A 110 4.78 17.28 3.59
N MET A 111 5.10 16.11 3.06
CA MET A 111 5.13 14.86 3.82
C MET A 111 6.25 13.96 3.31
N PHE A 112 6.95 13.29 4.23
CA PHE A 112 7.96 12.33 3.84
C PHE A 112 7.31 11.06 3.29
N MET A 113 7.54 10.77 2.01
CA MET A 113 6.85 9.68 1.31
C MET A 113 7.47 8.28 1.49
N PRO A 114 8.81 8.11 1.52
CA PRO A 114 9.40 6.77 1.67
C PRO A 114 9.34 6.25 3.12
N TYR A 115 9.40 4.92 3.28
CA TYR A 115 9.57 4.30 4.60
C TYR A 115 11.04 4.31 5.05
N ALA A 116 11.36 5.05 6.11
CA ALA A 116 12.73 5.23 6.60
C ALA A 116 13.24 4.10 7.52
N GLY A 117 12.45 3.07 7.80
CA GLY A 117 12.84 1.98 8.72
C GLY A 117 13.79 0.93 8.13
N GLY A 118 14.15 1.05 6.85
CA GLY A 118 15.05 0.13 6.16
C GLY A 118 14.35 -1.11 5.59
N LEU A 119 14.95 -1.68 4.53
CA LEU A 119 14.36 -2.76 3.74
C LEU A 119 14.16 -4.06 4.54
N ASN A 120 15.06 -4.41 5.45
CA ASN A 120 14.95 -5.64 6.24
C ASN A 120 13.79 -5.58 7.24
N VAL A 121 13.62 -4.45 7.92
CA VAL A 121 12.49 -4.22 8.85
C VAL A 121 11.18 -4.23 8.08
N TYR A 122 11.14 -3.58 6.92
CA TYR A 122 9.97 -3.59 6.04
C TYR A 122 9.60 -5.01 5.58
N ARG A 123 10.58 -5.80 5.12
CA ARG A 123 10.39 -7.21 4.74
C ARG A 123 9.81 -8.03 5.89
N GLN A 124 10.34 -7.85 7.09
CA GLN A 124 9.87 -8.55 8.28
C GLN A 124 8.41 -8.19 8.57
N LYS A 125 8.05 -6.91 8.49
CA LYS A 125 6.66 -6.44 8.67
C LYS A 125 5.71 -7.04 7.63
N CYS A 126 6.11 -7.09 6.36
CA CYS A 126 5.31 -7.73 5.31
C CYS A 126 5.10 -9.23 5.58
N LYS A 127 6.13 -9.94 6.08
CA LYS A 127 6.03 -11.36 6.46
C LYS A 127 5.11 -11.58 7.64
N GLU A 128 5.16 -10.73 8.66
CA GLU A 128 4.27 -10.77 9.82
C GLU A 128 2.81 -10.63 9.39
N ILE A 129 2.52 -9.70 8.48
CA ILE A 129 1.15 -9.51 7.95
C ILE A 129 0.68 -10.73 7.19
N VAL A 130 1.53 -11.35 6.36
CA VAL A 130 1.18 -12.59 5.64
C VAL A 130 0.95 -13.74 6.62
N ALA A 131 1.77 -13.85 7.67
CA ALA A 131 1.65 -14.89 8.69
C ALA A 131 0.40 -14.71 9.58
N ASP A 132 -0.08 -13.47 9.75
CA ASP A 132 -1.31 -13.11 10.45
C ASP A 132 -2.49 -12.97 9.47
N ASP A 133 -2.64 -13.94 8.57
CA ASP A 133 -3.74 -14.06 7.60
C ASP A 133 -4.04 -12.76 6.82
N TYR A 134 -2.98 -12.07 6.38
CA TYR A 134 -3.05 -10.76 5.72
C TYR A 134 -3.72 -9.69 6.59
N GLN A 135 -3.26 -9.56 7.84
CA GLN A 135 -3.74 -8.56 8.78
C GLN A 135 -3.90 -7.16 8.15
N GLY A 136 -5.08 -6.58 8.30
CA GLY A 136 -5.42 -5.26 7.78
C GLY A 136 -5.97 -5.27 6.34
N PHE A 137 -6.09 -6.43 5.70
CA PHE A 137 -6.80 -6.60 4.43
C PHE A 137 -8.20 -7.17 4.62
N SER A 138 -9.12 -6.76 3.74
CA SER A 138 -10.44 -7.36 3.57
C SER A 138 -10.48 -8.17 2.29
N PHE A 139 -11.08 -9.36 2.37
CA PHE A 139 -11.31 -10.25 1.23
C PHE A 139 -12.81 -10.43 0.98
N ALA A 140 -13.21 -10.41 -0.29
CA ALA A 140 -14.61 -10.65 -0.67
C ALA A 140 -14.73 -11.55 -1.90
N LYS A 141 -15.75 -12.40 -1.88
CA LYS A 141 -16.20 -13.21 -3.03
C LYS A 141 -17.19 -12.38 -3.85
N SER A 142 -17.20 -12.54 -5.17
CA SER A 142 -18.25 -11.94 -6.00
C SER A 142 -19.57 -12.63 -5.66
N SER A 143 -20.62 -11.85 -5.42
CA SER A 143 -21.97 -12.40 -5.38
C SER A 143 -22.23 -13.08 -6.72
N SER A 144 -22.49 -14.39 -6.71
CA SER A 144 -22.98 -15.09 -7.90
C SER A 144 -24.24 -14.37 -8.36
N THR A 145 -24.22 -13.80 -9.56
CA THR A 145 -25.47 -13.42 -10.24
C THR A 145 -26.34 -14.67 -10.27
N PRO A 146 -27.58 -14.66 -9.73
CA PRO A 146 -28.48 -15.79 -9.88
C PRO A 146 -28.61 -16.07 -11.37
N SER A 147 -28.38 -17.33 -11.77
CA SER A 147 -28.69 -17.80 -13.11
C SER A 147 -30.14 -17.39 -13.39
N ILE A 148 -30.36 -16.52 -14.37
CA ILE A 148 -31.71 -16.36 -14.91
C ILE A 148 -31.99 -17.69 -15.61
N GLU A 149 -32.69 -18.59 -14.94
CA GLU A 149 -33.30 -19.74 -15.60
C GLU A 149 -34.23 -19.18 -16.69
N ALA A 150 -33.93 -19.56 -17.92
CA ALA A 150 -34.74 -19.21 -19.08
C ALA A 150 -36.16 -19.75 -18.89
N LEU A 151 -37.14 -18.86 -19.02
CA LEU A 151 -38.52 -19.20 -19.35
C LEU A 151 -38.70 -19.10 -20.88
#